data_AF-A0A1B1K1E3-F1
#
_entry.id   AF-A0A1B1K1E3-F1
#
_cell.length_a   1.000
_cell.length_b   1.000
_cell.length_c   1.000
_cell.angle_alpha   90.00
_cell.angle_beta   90.00
_cell.angle_gamma   90.00
#
_symmetry.space_group_name_H-M   'P 1'
#
loop_
_entity.id
_entity.type
_entity.pdbx_description
1 polymer ?
#
loop_
_entity_poly.entity_id
_entity_poly.type
_entity_poly.pdbx_seq_one_letter_code
_entity_poly.pdbx_strand_id
1 'polypeptide(L)'
;MIAEDPSPVVLLGYSGGAALAGNVAAEVGRGQHPSLDVRGAGLIADPLRPASPDLPGWGIAGQRPITGMPVWQIADPLDAICCCPGNSPLRTFADQSAAFSLADPRAWVSDLVDRLRTRRWQAVILNWWRPWTVWQQYSEAIDDVNGYLFRGDHTSYRVRLAPGTDRTYCALLADRVNELTE
;
A
#
# COMPACT_ATOMS: atom_id res chain seq x y z
N MET A 1 9.23 -24.18 1.26
CA MET A 1 8.31 -23.26 0.54
C MET A 1 6.88 -23.51 1.03
N ILE A 2 5.88 -22.64 0.76
CA ILE A 2 4.50 -22.78 1.29
C ILE A 2 3.93 -24.19 1.01
N ALA A 3 4.09 -24.69 -0.21
CA ALA A 3 3.59 -26.00 -0.62
C ALA A 3 4.29 -27.21 0.04
N GLU A 4 5.43 -26.98 0.68
CA GLU A 4 6.24 -28.02 1.35
C GLU A 4 6.08 -27.96 2.87
N ASP A 5 5.41 -26.92 3.39
CA ASP A 5 5.23 -26.75 4.83
C ASP A 5 4.09 -27.67 5.30
N PRO A 6 4.33 -28.57 6.27
CA PRO A 6 3.27 -29.42 6.79
C PRO A 6 2.30 -28.67 7.71
N SER A 7 2.61 -27.43 8.09
CA SER A 7 1.80 -26.61 8.98
C SER A 7 0.99 -25.55 8.22
N PRO A 8 -0.13 -25.08 8.79
CA PRO A 8 -0.87 -23.96 8.23
C PRO A 8 -0.02 -22.69 8.21
N VAL A 9 -0.13 -21.91 7.13
CA VAL A 9 0.71 -20.72 6.90
C VAL A 9 -0.13 -19.44 6.97
N VAL A 10 0.47 -18.39 7.53
CA VAL A 10 -0.04 -17.02 7.45
C VAL A 10 0.91 -16.21 6.57
N LEU A 11 0.36 -15.51 5.57
CA LEU A 11 1.17 -14.70 4.67
C LEU A 11 1.35 -13.30 5.24
N LEU A 12 2.59 -12.88 5.47
CA LEU A 12 2.88 -11.53 5.93
C LEU A 12 3.69 -10.77 4.89
N GLY A 13 3.37 -9.49 4.69
CA GLY A 13 4.09 -8.65 3.75
C GLY A 13 4.09 -7.19 4.16
N TYR A 14 5.14 -6.48 3.77
CA TYR A 14 5.31 -5.04 3.93
C TYR A 14 5.63 -4.38 2.59
N SER A 15 4.95 -3.28 2.24
CA SER A 15 5.19 -2.51 1.01
C SER A 15 5.12 -3.41 -0.24
N GLY A 16 6.16 -3.46 -1.07
CA GLY A 16 6.23 -4.38 -2.21
C GLY A 16 6.04 -5.86 -1.83
N GLY A 17 6.48 -6.26 -0.64
CA GLY A 17 6.22 -7.60 -0.09
C GLY A 17 4.75 -7.82 0.24
N ALA A 18 4.00 -6.78 0.65
CA ALA A 18 2.56 -6.86 0.84
C ALA A 18 1.82 -7.00 -0.50
N ALA A 19 2.33 -6.37 -1.56
CA ALA A 19 1.83 -6.59 -2.92
C ALA A 19 2.01 -8.07 -3.32
N LEU A 20 3.19 -8.66 -3.11
CA LEU A 20 3.44 -10.06 -3.41
C LEU A 20 2.56 -11.00 -2.57
N ALA A 21 2.62 -10.88 -1.25
CA ALA A 21 1.87 -11.73 -0.32
C ALA A 21 0.35 -11.65 -0.57
N GLY A 22 -0.17 -10.45 -0.80
CA GLY A 22 -1.60 -10.27 -1.08
C GLY A 22 -2.03 -10.76 -2.46
N ASN A 23 -1.15 -10.79 -3.46
CA ASN A 23 -1.45 -11.43 -4.75
C ASN A 23 -1.62 -12.94 -4.57
N VAL A 24 -0.68 -13.57 -3.86
CA VAL A 24 -0.78 -15.00 -3.51
C VAL A 24 -2.05 -15.27 -2.71
N ALA A 25 -2.33 -14.45 -1.69
CA ALA A 25 -3.55 -14.57 -0.89
C ALA A 25 -4.83 -14.43 -1.75
N ALA A 26 -4.84 -13.52 -2.73
CA ALA A 26 -5.97 -13.36 -3.65
C ALA A 26 -6.19 -14.59 -4.53
N GLU A 27 -5.12 -15.23 -5.01
CA GLU A 27 -5.21 -16.46 -5.81
C GLU A 27 -5.71 -17.64 -4.96
N VAL A 28 -5.15 -17.83 -3.76
CA VAL A 28 -5.58 -18.86 -2.82
C VAL A 28 -7.04 -18.65 -2.41
N GLY A 29 -7.44 -17.42 -2.09
CA GLY A 29 -8.79 -17.08 -1.68
C GLY A 29 -9.85 -17.28 -2.79
N ARG A 30 -9.42 -17.32 -4.06
CA ARG A 30 -10.26 -17.70 -5.21
C ARG A 30 -10.26 -19.21 -5.48
N GLY A 31 -9.55 -20.01 -4.68
CA GLY A 31 -9.43 -21.45 -4.85
C GLY A 31 -8.50 -21.89 -5.96
N GLN A 32 -7.59 -21.02 -6.45
CA GLN A 32 -6.67 -21.37 -7.54
C GLN A 32 -5.53 -22.30 -7.09
N HIS A 33 -5.26 -22.34 -5.78
CA HIS A 33 -4.22 -23.16 -5.17
C HIS A 33 -4.79 -24.01 -4.02
N PRO A 34 -5.67 -24.99 -4.30
CA PRO A 34 -6.41 -25.73 -3.27
C PRO A 34 -5.52 -26.61 -2.38
N SER A 35 -4.26 -26.86 -2.78
CA SER A 35 -3.29 -27.62 -1.99
C SER A 35 -2.55 -26.78 -0.96
N LEU A 36 -2.69 -25.45 -0.96
CA LEU A 36 -2.01 -24.56 0.00
C LEU A 36 -2.90 -24.34 1.23
N ASP A 37 -2.39 -24.67 2.42
CA ASP A 37 -3.07 -24.39 3.68
C ASP A 37 -2.72 -22.98 4.20
N VAL A 38 -3.33 -21.95 3.60
CA VAL A 38 -3.14 -20.55 4.01
C VAL A 38 -4.33 -20.09 4.85
N ARG A 39 -4.07 -19.69 6.10
CA ARG A 39 -5.10 -19.32 7.08
C ARG A 39 -5.45 -17.83 7.09
N GLY A 40 -4.63 -16.99 6.47
CA GLY A 40 -4.90 -15.57 6.33
C GLY A 40 -3.70 -14.79 5.82
N ALA A 41 -3.87 -13.48 5.68
CA ALA A 41 -2.82 -12.57 5.25
C ALA A 41 -2.75 -11.27 6.06
N GLY A 42 -1.55 -10.88 6.45
CA GLY A 42 -1.25 -9.61 7.12
C GLY A 42 -0.44 -8.70 6.20
N LEU A 43 -1.00 -7.57 5.82
CA LEU A 43 -0.46 -6.70 4.77
C LEU A 43 -0.23 -5.29 5.33
N ILE A 44 1.03 -4.92 5.53
CA ILE A 44 1.42 -3.58 5.97
C ILE A 44 1.78 -2.74 4.75
N ALA A 45 1.22 -1.52 4.65
CA ALA A 45 1.52 -0.58 3.57
C ALA A 45 1.31 -1.16 2.16
N ASP A 46 0.23 -1.93 1.96
CA ASP A 46 -0.07 -2.60 0.69
C ASP A 46 -0.36 -1.57 -0.43
N PRO A 47 0.45 -1.51 -1.51
CA PRO A 47 0.20 -0.60 -2.63
C PRO A 47 -1.05 -0.97 -3.44
N LEU A 48 -1.66 -2.13 -3.16
CA LEU A 48 -2.90 -2.61 -3.76
C LEU A 48 -4.06 -2.69 -2.76
N ARG A 49 -3.94 -2.02 -1.60
CA ARG A 49 -5.01 -1.99 -0.58
C ARG A 49 -6.32 -1.50 -1.21
N PRO A 50 -7.45 -2.21 -1.05
CA PRO A 50 -8.74 -1.73 -1.52
C PRO A 50 -9.21 -0.52 -0.68
N ALA A 51 -10.06 0.31 -1.28
CA ALA A 51 -10.71 1.41 -0.56
C ALA A 51 -11.55 0.87 0.62
N SER A 52 -11.56 1.62 1.71
CA SER A 52 -12.36 1.30 2.89
C SER A 52 -12.95 2.59 3.49
N PRO A 53 -14.06 2.52 4.24
CA PRO A 53 -14.64 3.70 4.88
C PRO A 53 -13.73 4.34 5.94
N ASP A 54 -12.88 3.53 6.58
CA ASP A 54 -12.08 3.95 7.74
C ASP A 54 -10.74 4.59 7.38
N LEU A 55 -10.31 4.49 6.12
CA LEU A 55 -9.01 4.99 5.66
C LEU A 55 -9.17 5.84 4.40
N PRO A 56 -8.40 6.93 4.27
CA PRO A 56 -8.44 7.74 3.07
C PRO A 56 -7.93 6.96 1.86
N GLY A 57 -8.55 7.20 0.71
CA GLY A 57 -8.08 6.69 -0.57
C GLY A 57 -7.94 5.17 -0.63
N TRP A 58 -6.97 4.72 -1.43
CA TRP A 58 -6.63 3.32 -1.63
C TRP A 58 -5.18 3.17 -2.11
N GLY A 59 -4.71 1.94 -2.29
CA GLY A 59 -3.36 1.65 -2.76
C GLY A 59 -2.96 2.45 -4.00
N ILE A 60 -1.73 2.97 -4.01
CA ILE A 60 -1.21 3.81 -5.09
C ILE A 60 -1.15 3.08 -6.43
N ALA A 61 -0.95 1.75 -6.41
CA ALA A 61 -0.87 0.88 -7.59
C ALA A 61 -2.23 0.27 -7.97
N GLY A 62 -3.32 0.72 -7.36
CA GLY A 62 -4.67 0.22 -7.62
C GLY A 62 -5.27 -0.50 -6.42
N GLN A 63 -6.23 -1.40 -6.70
CA GLN A 63 -7.01 -2.09 -5.67
C GLN A 63 -7.07 -3.58 -5.95
N ARG A 64 -6.90 -4.37 -4.90
CA ARG A 64 -7.02 -5.83 -4.92
C ARG A 64 -7.87 -6.30 -3.74
N PRO A 65 -9.17 -6.51 -3.95
CA PRO A 65 -10.00 -7.22 -2.98
C PRO A 65 -9.51 -8.67 -2.83
N ILE A 66 -9.36 -9.11 -1.59
CA ILE A 66 -9.03 -10.50 -1.23
C ILE A 66 -10.23 -11.05 -0.47
N THR A 67 -10.71 -12.22 -0.89
CA THR A 67 -11.90 -12.88 -0.34
C THR A 67 -11.56 -14.32 0.02
N GLY A 68 -12.39 -15.01 0.82
CA GLY A 68 -12.21 -16.43 1.12
C GLY A 68 -11.22 -16.73 2.26
N MET A 69 -10.58 -15.72 2.84
CA MET A 69 -9.76 -15.84 4.05
C MET A 69 -9.73 -14.51 4.84
N PRO A 70 -9.37 -14.54 6.14
CA PRO A 70 -9.04 -13.34 6.89
C PRO A 70 -7.88 -12.56 6.28
N VAL A 71 -8.05 -11.24 6.12
CA VAL A 71 -6.98 -10.33 5.69
C VAL A 71 -6.94 -9.11 6.58
N TRP A 72 -5.78 -8.83 7.17
CA TRP A 72 -5.53 -7.63 7.95
C TRP A 72 -4.74 -6.64 7.13
N GLN A 73 -5.43 -5.60 6.68
CA GLN A 73 -4.82 -4.45 6.01
C GLN A 73 -4.40 -3.42 7.07
N ILE A 74 -3.09 -3.24 7.21
CA ILE A 74 -2.49 -2.34 8.18
C ILE A 74 -1.88 -1.17 7.42
N ALA A 75 -2.46 0.01 7.60
CA ALA A 75 -2.14 1.18 6.80
C ALA A 75 -2.10 2.43 7.67
N ASP A 76 -1.04 3.22 7.52
CA ASP A 76 -0.99 4.56 8.07
C ASP A 76 -1.79 5.50 7.14
N PRO A 77 -2.77 6.27 7.64
CA PRO A 77 -3.49 7.25 6.83
C PRO A 77 -2.59 8.27 6.13
N LEU A 78 -1.38 8.52 6.66
CA LEU A 78 -0.39 9.44 6.10
C LEU A 78 0.55 8.77 5.09
N ASP A 79 0.47 7.44 4.91
CA ASP A 79 1.28 6.72 3.94
C ASP A 79 0.59 6.67 2.57
N ALA A 80 1.08 7.52 1.67
CA ALA A 80 0.57 7.61 0.31
C ALA A 80 0.72 6.33 -0.53
N ILE A 81 1.53 5.35 -0.11
CA ILE A 81 1.61 4.06 -0.83
C ILE A 81 0.32 3.26 -0.67
N CYS A 82 -0.25 3.20 0.53
CA CYS A 82 -1.49 2.46 0.79
C CYS A 82 -2.73 3.34 0.88
N CYS A 83 -2.58 4.65 1.06
CA CYS A 83 -3.66 5.61 1.31
C CYS A 83 -3.66 6.78 0.31
N CYS A 84 -3.28 6.52 -0.95
CA CYS A 84 -3.20 7.57 -1.97
C CYS A 84 -4.58 8.16 -2.28
N PRO A 85 -4.76 9.49 -2.33
CA PRO A 85 -6.00 10.11 -2.79
C PRO A 85 -6.35 9.72 -4.23
N GLY A 86 -7.64 9.53 -4.54
CA GLY A 86 -8.09 9.06 -5.85
C GLY A 86 -7.77 9.99 -7.03
N ASN A 87 -7.63 11.27 -6.74
CA ASN A 87 -7.29 12.33 -7.70
C ASN A 87 -5.81 12.76 -7.62
N SER A 88 -4.98 12.02 -6.88
CA SER A 88 -3.57 12.37 -6.71
C SER A 88 -2.79 12.13 -8.00
N PRO A 89 -1.98 13.11 -8.45
CA PRO A 89 -1.09 12.93 -9.61
C PRO A 89 -0.09 11.78 -9.42
N LEU A 90 0.19 11.37 -8.17
CA LEU A 90 1.09 10.26 -7.86
C LEU A 90 0.63 8.94 -8.48
N ARG A 91 -0.69 8.74 -8.64
CA ARG A 91 -1.26 7.52 -9.23
C ARG A 91 -0.85 7.33 -10.67
N THR A 92 -0.97 8.39 -11.48
CA THR A 92 -0.61 8.35 -12.89
C THR A 92 0.87 8.01 -13.10
N PHE A 93 1.74 8.45 -12.19
CA PHE A 93 3.15 8.06 -12.23
C PHE A 93 3.39 6.64 -11.73
N ALA A 94 2.72 6.24 -10.66
CA ALA A 94 2.79 4.87 -10.16
C ALA A 94 2.36 3.86 -11.23
N ASP A 95 1.25 4.09 -11.95
CA ASP A 95 0.79 3.22 -13.03
C ASP A 95 1.84 3.04 -14.15
N GLN A 96 2.59 4.11 -14.47
CA GLN A 96 3.63 4.08 -15.50
C GLN A 96 4.94 3.40 -15.05
N SER A 97 5.14 3.23 -13.74
CA SER A 97 6.43 2.84 -13.16
C SER A 97 6.36 1.60 -12.25
N ALA A 98 5.16 1.14 -11.86
CA ALA A 98 4.94 0.03 -10.94
C ALA A 98 5.61 -1.28 -11.41
N ALA A 99 5.70 -1.51 -12.73
CA ALA A 99 6.40 -2.67 -13.29
C ALA A 99 7.93 -2.64 -13.05
N PHE A 100 8.53 -1.46 -12.86
CA PHE A 100 9.97 -1.27 -12.61
C PHE A 100 10.31 -0.91 -11.15
N SER A 101 9.35 -0.34 -10.41
CA SER A 101 9.52 0.29 -9.09
C SER A 101 9.71 -0.68 -7.92
N LEU A 102 9.12 -1.90 -7.98
CA LEU A 102 9.23 -2.87 -6.88
C LEU A 102 10.68 -3.32 -6.60
N ALA A 103 11.59 -3.15 -7.57
CA ALA A 103 13.01 -3.46 -7.43
C ALA A 103 13.85 -2.31 -6.85
N ASP A 104 13.48 -1.05 -7.12
CA ASP A 104 14.14 0.14 -6.57
C ASP A 104 13.14 1.29 -6.28
N PRO A 105 12.50 1.24 -5.10
CA PRO A 105 11.57 2.28 -4.68
C PRO A 105 12.22 3.66 -4.54
N ARG A 106 13.53 3.74 -4.27
CA ARG A 106 14.24 5.03 -4.13
C ARG A 106 14.46 5.69 -5.48
N ALA A 107 14.90 4.92 -6.48
CA ALA A 107 15.02 5.43 -7.84
C ALA A 107 13.66 5.89 -8.38
N TRP A 108 12.61 5.11 -8.13
CA TRP A 108 11.24 5.48 -8.46
C TRP A 108 10.82 6.83 -7.84
N VAL A 109 11.02 7.01 -6.54
CA VAL A 109 10.67 8.27 -5.88
C VAL A 109 11.56 9.43 -6.36
N SER A 110 12.83 9.18 -6.69
CA SER A 110 13.70 10.23 -7.23
C SER A 110 13.22 10.76 -8.59
N ASP A 111 12.77 9.87 -9.48
CA ASP A 111 12.17 10.23 -10.77
C ASP A 111 10.84 10.98 -10.58
N LEU A 112 10.02 10.53 -9.62
CA LEU A 112 8.78 11.20 -9.24
C LEU A 112 9.04 12.63 -8.73
N VAL A 113 10.02 12.81 -7.82
CA VAL A 113 10.41 14.14 -7.30
C VAL A 113 10.96 15.03 -8.41
N ASP A 114 11.79 14.50 -9.31
CA ASP A 114 12.30 15.27 -10.45
C ASP A 114 11.16 15.77 -11.33
N ARG A 115 10.19 14.91 -11.64
CA ARG A 115 9.00 15.29 -12.45
C ARG A 115 8.11 16.29 -11.72
N LEU A 116 7.91 16.13 -10.41
CA LEU A 116 7.18 17.08 -9.56
C LEU A 116 7.86 18.47 -9.59
N ARG A 117 9.19 18.52 -9.45
CA ARG A 117 9.98 19.76 -9.42
C ARG A 117 10.08 20.43 -10.78
N THR A 118 10.28 19.66 -11.84
CA THR A 118 10.54 20.18 -13.20
C THR A 118 9.26 20.47 -13.99
N ARG A 119 8.08 20.17 -13.43
CA ARG A 119 6.78 20.32 -14.10
C ARG A 119 6.66 19.58 -15.43
N ARG A 120 7.41 18.48 -15.60
CA ARG A 120 7.38 17.64 -16.81
C ARG A 120 6.22 16.66 -16.75
N TRP A 121 5.01 17.21 -16.89
CA TRP A 121 3.74 16.49 -16.80
C TRP A 121 3.26 16.02 -18.17
N GLN A 122 3.83 14.93 -18.69
CA GLN A 122 3.20 14.25 -19.82
C GLN A 122 2.12 13.29 -19.28
N ALA A 123 0.86 13.60 -19.59
CA ALA A 123 -0.34 12.78 -19.40
C ALA A 123 -0.96 12.65 -17.99
N VAL A 124 -0.95 13.69 -17.15
CA VAL A 124 -1.95 13.76 -16.06
C VAL A 124 -3.21 14.44 -16.61
N ILE A 125 -4.38 13.82 -16.42
CA ILE A 125 -5.69 14.41 -16.75
C ILE A 125 -5.94 15.56 -15.78
N LEU A 126 -5.32 16.71 -16.06
CA LEU A 126 -5.50 17.92 -15.28
C LEU A 126 -6.73 18.63 -15.82
N ASN A 127 -7.72 18.80 -14.95
CA ASN A 127 -8.86 19.63 -15.29
C ASN A 127 -8.46 21.12 -15.20
N TRP A 128 -7.88 21.63 -16.28
CA TRP A 128 -7.39 23.01 -16.39
C TRP A 128 -8.48 24.07 -16.22
N TRP A 129 -9.76 23.68 -16.22
CA TRP A 129 -10.89 24.55 -15.92
C TRP A 129 -11.08 24.82 -14.42
N ARG A 130 -10.34 24.12 -13.55
CA ARG A 130 -10.34 24.31 -12.08
C ARG A 130 -8.91 24.41 -11.52
N PRO A 131 -8.21 25.53 -11.78
CA PRO A 131 -6.78 25.68 -11.43
C PRO A 131 -6.52 25.56 -9.93
N TRP A 132 -7.46 25.97 -9.08
CA TRP A 132 -7.32 25.83 -7.62
C TRP A 132 -7.31 24.37 -7.16
N THR A 133 -8.21 23.53 -7.71
CA THR A 133 -8.27 22.10 -7.39
C THR A 133 -6.99 21.39 -7.82
N VAL A 134 -6.45 21.75 -8.99
CA VAL A 134 -5.15 21.25 -9.47
C VAL A 134 -4.04 21.65 -8.50
N TRP A 135 -3.99 22.91 -8.05
CA TRP A 135 -2.97 23.35 -7.10
C TRP A 135 -3.04 22.62 -5.76
N GLN A 136 -4.25 22.37 -5.24
CA GLN A 136 -4.44 21.59 -4.01
C GLN A 136 -3.95 20.15 -4.15
N GLN A 137 -4.33 19.45 -5.23
CA GLN A 137 -3.88 18.06 -5.51
C GLN A 137 -2.36 17.95 -5.59
N TYR A 138 -1.70 18.96 -6.15
CA TYR A 138 -0.26 19.00 -6.28
C TYR A 138 0.42 19.25 -4.94
N SER A 139 -0.15 20.14 -4.13
CA SER A 139 0.37 20.45 -2.81
C SER A 139 0.28 19.22 -1.90
N GLU A 140 -0.84 18.49 -1.96
CA GLU A 140 -1.05 17.22 -1.26
C GLU A 140 -0.06 16.15 -1.75
N ALA A 141 0.11 15.97 -3.06
CA ALA A 141 1.08 15.03 -3.62
C ALA A 141 2.55 15.33 -3.24
N ILE A 142 2.91 16.62 -3.11
CA ILE A 142 4.25 17.00 -2.62
C ILE A 142 4.39 16.67 -1.14
N ASP A 143 3.35 16.91 -0.34
CA ASP A 143 3.36 16.56 1.09
C ASP A 143 3.47 15.05 1.29
N ASP A 144 2.70 14.26 0.54
CA ASP A 144 2.75 12.80 0.50
C ASP A 144 4.17 12.28 0.21
N VAL A 145 4.83 12.85 -0.80
CA VAL A 145 6.21 12.47 -1.15
C VAL A 145 7.20 12.88 -0.07
N ASN A 146 7.03 14.05 0.54
CA ASN A 146 7.86 14.45 1.68
C ASN A 146 7.64 13.54 2.90
N GLY A 147 6.40 13.10 3.11
CA GLY A 147 6.02 12.15 4.14
C GLY A 147 6.73 10.82 3.98
N TYR A 148 6.71 10.29 2.76
CA TYR A 148 7.44 9.09 2.38
C TYR A 148 8.95 9.24 2.58
N LEU A 149 9.56 10.32 2.05
CA LEU A 149 11.02 10.48 1.99
C LEU A 149 11.67 10.90 3.31
N PHE A 150 11.00 11.77 4.06
CA PHE A 150 11.65 12.50 5.16
C PHE A 150 10.94 12.30 6.50
N ARG A 151 9.61 12.18 6.53
CA ARG A 151 8.86 11.94 7.78
C ARG A 151 8.83 10.46 8.18
N GLY A 152 9.14 9.57 7.25
CA GLY A 152 9.09 8.12 7.44
C GLY A 152 7.66 7.60 7.57
N ASP A 153 6.69 8.28 6.94
CA ASP A 153 5.28 7.86 6.94
C ASP A 153 5.14 6.44 6.35
N HIS A 154 6.00 6.08 5.38
CA HIS A 154 6.04 4.74 4.80
C HIS A 154 6.96 3.73 5.53
N THR A 155 8.03 4.18 6.18
CA THR A 155 9.10 3.29 6.68
C THR A 155 9.07 3.04 8.19
N SER A 156 8.31 3.83 8.94
CA SER A 156 8.40 3.85 10.41
C SER A 156 7.26 3.10 11.12
N TYR A 157 6.60 2.16 10.45
CA TYR A 157 5.49 1.35 10.99
C TYR A 157 5.82 0.62 12.30
N ARG A 158 7.10 0.31 12.55
CA ARG A 158 7.57 -0.31 13.79
C ARG A 158 7.46 0.60 15.02
N VAL A 159 7.53 1.92 14.82
CA VAL A 159 7.61 2.92 15.90
C VAL A 159 6.44 3.89 15.92
N ARG A 160 5.75 4.06 14.80
CA ARG A 160 4.55 4.89 14.70
C ARG A 160 3.37 4.19 15.34
N LEU A 161 2.64 4.93 16.18
CA LEU A 161 1.42 4.45 16.82
C LEU A 161 0.25 4.55 15.86
N ALA A 162 -0.59 3.52 15.86
CA ALA A 162 -1.82 3.56 15.11
C ALA A 162 -2.83 4.51 15.79
N PRO A 163 -3.56 5.35 15.02
CA PRO A 163 -4.49 6.33 15.55
C PRO A 163 -5.47 5.72 16.56
N GLY A 164 -5.61 6.38 17.71
CA GLY A 164 -6.53 5.93 18.77
C GLY A 164 -6.03 4.75 19.59
N THR A 165 -4.77 4.32 19.44
CA THR A 165 -4.18 3.20 20.19
C THR A 165 -2.84 3.57 20.81
N ASP A 166 -2.39 2.78 21.79
CA ASP A 166 -1.03 2.79 22.33
C ASP A 166 -0.11 1.77 21.63
N ARG A 167 -0.57 1.17 20.53
CA ARG A 167 0.12 0.14 19.77
C ARG A 167 0.75 0.70 18.51
N THR A 168 1.91 0.16 18.14
CA THR A 168 2.49 0.41 16.83
C THR A 168 1.74 -0.39 15.76
N TYR A 169 1.82 0.01 14.51
CA TYR A 169 1.18 -0.75 13.42
C TYR A 169 1.67 -2.19 13.33
N CYS A 170 2.97 -2.43 13.56
CA CYS A 170 3.49 -3.80 13.64
C CYS A 170 2.92 -4.58 14.83
N ALA A 171 2.76 -3.93 15.99
CA ALA A 171 2.15 -4.56 17.15
C ALA A 171 0.67 -4.90 16.91
N LEU A 172 -0.10 -4.02 16.25
CA LEU A 172 -1.47 -4.32 15.85
C LEU A 172 -1.54 -5.56 14.96
N LEU A 173 -0.64 -5.69 13.97
CA LEU A 173 -0.64 -6.89 13.13
C LEU A 173 -0.31 -8.14 13.94
N ALA A 174 0.67 -8.06 14.83
CA ALA A 174 1.03 -9.19 15.69
C ALA A 174 -0.15 -9.63 16.56
N ASP A 175 -0.86 -8.68 17.17
CA ASP A 175 -2.06 -8.95 17.96
C ASP A 175 -3.13 -9.67 17.11
N ARG A 176 -3.36 -9.23 15.87
CA ARG A 176 -4.31 -9.89 14.94
C ARG A 176 -3.90 -11.29 14.53
N VAL A 177 -2.61 -11.51 14.27
CA VAL A 177 -2.11 -12.84 13.91
C VAL A 177 -2.25 -13.80 15.10
N ASN A 178 -2.02 -13.32 16.33
CA ASN A 178 -2.19 -14.12 17.55
C ASN A 178 -3.66 -14.44 17.87
N GLU A 179 -4.64 -13.73 17.28
CA GLU A 179 -6.06 -14.07 17.38
C GLU A 179 -6.45 -15.29 16.53
N LEU A 180 -5.63 -15.68 15.54
CA LEU A 180 -5.80 -16.95 14.85
C LEU A 180 -5.49 -18.09 15.81
N THR A 181 -6.55 -18.75 16.28
CA THR A 181 -6.44 -20.02 17.02
C THR A 181 -6.19 -21.17 16.04
N GLU A 182 -5.44 -22.19 16.50
CA GLU A 182 -4.99 -23.36 15.72
C GLU A 182 -6.13 -24.09 14.97
#